data_AF-W5IJG2-F1
#
_entry.id   AF-W5IJG2-F1
#
_cell.length_a   1.000
_cell.length_b   1.000
_cell.length_c   1.000
_cell.angle_alpha   90.00
_cell.angle_beta   90.00
_cell.angle_gamma   90.00
#
_symmetry.space_group_name_H-M   'P 1'
#
loop_
_entity.id
_entity.type
_entity.pdbx_description
1 polymer ?
#
loop_
_entity_poly.entity_id
_entity_poly.type
_entity_poly.pdbx_seq_one_letter_code
_entity_poly.pdbx_strand_id
1 'polypeptide(L)'
;MTVYWIRKGRRFPVWLTILVSSLIICGLLVGLVLGVRVYREREAADFRQQMVAIVHSRECRKVMEEDFRELDPHALTDKGVIQTYEIVDSSIEHNPMGGIDYYVIINHDKKQTVSFNMDRYDYGGGYGPLESGGSAISGDLSARLYARYGKQIDDYDWASKYKKAHPDEFPPENNTHKSK
;
A
#
# COMPACT_ATOMS: atom_id res chain seq x y z
N MET A 1 76.37 -32.77 -37.91
CA MET A 1 74.93 -32.85 -38.20
C MET A 1 74.21 -33.13 -36.90
N THR A 2 73.80 -32.08 -36.17
CA THR A 2 72.89 -32.23 -35.02
C THR A 2 71.98 -31.00 -34.97
N VAL A 3 70.68 -31.28 -35.05
CA VAL A 3 69.58 -30.36 -35.31
C VAL A 3 68.89 -30.06 -33.96
N TYR A 4 68.70 -28.77 -33.65
CA TYR A 4 67.52 -28.12 -33.04
C TYR A 4 66.77 -28.84 -31.87
N TRP A 5 66.36 -28.20 -30.77
CA TRP A 5 65.43 -27.06 -30.65
C TRP A 5 65.46 -26.53 -29.21
N ILE A 6 65.74 -25.24 -29.00
CA ILE A 6 65.43 -24.56 -27.73
C ILE A 6 63.98 -24.05 -27.82
N ARG A 7 63.08 -24.70 -27.09
CA ARG A 7 61.71 -24.20 -26.88
C ARG A 7 61.80 -22.91 -26.08
N LYS A 8 61.76 -21.76 -26.76
CA LYS A 8 61.68 -20.44 -26.10
C LYS A 8 60.29 -20.32 -25.48
N GLY A 9 60.15 -20.77 -24.24
CA GLY A 9 58.93 -20.63 -23.45
C GLY A 9 58.54 -19.16 -23.41
N ARG A 10 57.34 -18.84 -23.90
CA ARG A 10 56.78 -17.49 -23.91
C ARG A 10 56.56 -17.07 -22.46
N ARG A 11 57.56 -16.42 -21.84
CA ARG A 11 57.45 -15.87 -20.49
C ARG A 11 56.51 -14.67 -20.56
N PHE A 12 55.28 -14.85 -20.11
CA PHE A 12 54.34 -13.74 -20.00
C PHE A 12 54.92 -12.69 -19.04
N PRO A 13 54.87 -11.41 -19.39
CA PRO A 13 55.37 -10.38 -18.50
C PRO A 13 54.49 -10.30 -17.25
N VAL A 14 55.12 -10.24 -16.07
CA VAL A 14 54.44 -10.21 -14.76
C VAL A 14 53.44 -9.04 -14.64
N TRP A 15 53.71 -7.91 -15.30
CA TRP A 15 52.80 -6.77 -15.30
C TRP A 15 51.46 -7.10 -15.99
N LEU A 16 51.46 -7.95 -17.02
CA LEU A 16 50.25 -8.35 -17.73
C LEU A 16 49.38 -9.26 -16.86
N THR A 17 49.97 -10.17 -16.07
CA THR A 17 49.21 -11.03 -15.16
C THR A 17 48.58 -10.22 -14.02
N ILE A 18 49.28 -9.19 -13.53
CA ILE A 18 48.75 -8.26 -12.52
C ILE A 18 47.57 -7.47 -13.08
N LEU A 19 47.67 -6.94 -14.29
CA LEU A 19 46.57 -6.21 -14.94
C LEU A 19 45.34 -7.09 -15.15
N VAL A 20 45.53 -8.31 -15.65
CA VAL A 20 44.42 -9.27 -15.85
C VAL A 20 43.77 -9.64 -14.51
N SER A 21 44.57 -9.90 -13.47
CA SER A 21 44.06 -10.18 -12.12
C SER A 21 43.28 -8.99 -11.55
N SER A 22 43.80 -7.77 -11.71
CA SER A 22 43.12 -6.55 -11.29
C SER A 22 41.78 -6.35 -12.00
N LEU A 23 41.71 -6.58 -13.31
CA LEU A 23 40.45 -6.50 -14.07
C LEU A 23 39.42 -7.53 -13.61
N ILE A 24 39.85 -8.76 -13.31
CA ILE A 24 38.96 -9.80 -12.76
C ILE A 24 38.41 -9.36 -11.39
N ILE A 25 39.26 -8.85 -10.50
CA ILE A 25 38.84 -8.37 -9.18
C ILE A 25 37.87 -7.20 -9.32
N CYS A 26 38.16 -6.22 -10.18
CA CYS A 26 37.26 -5.11 -10.46
C CYS A 26 35.91 -5.60 -11.01
N GLY A 27 35.92 -6.56 -11.92
CA GLY A 27 34.70 -7.16 -12.47
C GLY A 27 33.85 -7.86 -11.39
N LEU A 28 34.49 -8.59 -10.48
CA LEU A 28 33.80 -9.24 -9.35
C LEU A 28 33.20 -8.21 -8.38
N LEU A 29 33.92 -7.12 -8.07
CA LEU A 29 33.43 -6.05 -7.21
C LEU A 29 32.23 -5.33 -7.83
N VAL A 30 32.30 -5.00 -9.12
CA VAL A 30 31.17 -4.40 -9.85
C VAL A 30 29.98 -5.35 -9.89
N GLY A 31 30.22 -6.63 -10.17
CA GLY A 31 29.18 -7.67 -10.17
C GLY A 31 28.48 -7.80 -8.82
N LEU A 32 29.22 -7.74 -7.70
CA LEU A 32 28.65 -7.77 -6.36
C LEU A 32 27.76 -6.55 -6.08
N VAL A 33 28.25 -5.34 -6.41
CA VAL A 33 27.48 -4.10 -6.20
C VAL A 33 26.20 -4.11 -7.02
N LEU A 34 26.27 -4.52 -8.30
CA LEU A 34 25.09 -4.63 -9.15
C LEU A 34 24.14 -5.73 -8.67
N GLY A 35 24.68 -6.88 -8.24
CA GLY A 35 23.90 -7.99 -7.69
C GLY A 35 23.09 -7.56 -6.47
N VAL A 36 23.72 -6.86 -5.52
CA VAL A 36 23.03 -6.33 -4.33
C VAL A 36 21.95 -5.31 -4.71
N ARG A 37 22.22 -4.40 -5.67
CA ARG A 37 21.23 -3.43 -6.13
C ARG A 37 19.99 -4.13 -6.73
N VAL A 38 20.21 -5.05 -7.67
CA VAL A 38 19.13 -5.79 -8.32
C VAL A 38 18.33 -6.60 -7.29
N TYR A 39 19.01 -7.23 -6.32
CA TYR A 39 18.34 -7.97 -5.25
C TYR A 39 17.39 -7.07 -4.44
N ARG A 40 17.88 -5.90 -3.99
CA ARG A 40 17.06 -4.95 -3.21
C ARG A 40 15.89 -4.37 -4.01
N GLU A 41 16.10 -4.09 -5.29
CA GLU A 41 15.04 -3.60 -6.16
C GLU A 41 13.93 -4.63 -6.34
N ARG A 42 14.27 -5.92 -6.47
CA ARG A 42 13.29 -7.00 -6.54
C ARG A 42 12.53 -7.17 -5.23
N GLU A 43 13.23 -7.20 -4.11
CA GLU A 43 12.61 -7.32 -2.79
C GLU A 43 11.64 -6.16 -2.52
N ALA A 44 12.04 -4.93 -2.86
CA ALA A 44 11.16 -3.76 -2.75
C ALA A 44 9.94 -3.83 -3.69
N ALA A 45 10.12 -4.33 -4.91
CA ALA A 45 9.03 -4.52 -5.86
C ALA A 45 8.03 -5.58 -5.39
N ASP A 46 8.52 -6.73 -4.91
CA ASP A 46 7.71 -7.82 -4.38
C ASP A 46 6.94 -7.37 -3.14
N PHE A 47 7.60 -6.64 -2.23
CA PHE A 47 6.95 -6.07 -1.05
C PHE A 47 5.85 -5.07 -1.43
N ARG A 48 6.11 -4.20 -2.40
CA ARG A 48 5.09 -3.28 -2.93
C ARG A 48 3.90 -4.01 -3.55
N GLN A 49 4.13 -5.09 -4.30
CA GLN A 49 3.05 -5.90 -4.87
C GLN A 49 2.18 -6.54 -3.79
N GLN A 50 2.77 -7.01 -2.69
CA GLN A 50 2.01 -7.54 -1.55
C GLN A 50 1.13 -6.47 -0.92
N MET A 51 1.65 -5.25 -0.69
CA MET A 51 0.86 -4.15 -0.16
C MET A 51 -0.32 -3.80 -1.06
N VAL A 52 -0.09 -3.67 -2.37
CA VAL A 52 -1.15 -3.42 -3.36
C VAL A 52 -2.21 -4.54 -3.31
N ALA A 53 -1.80 -5.80 -3.24
CA ALA A 53 -2.72 -6.93 -3.15
C ALA A 53 -3.57 -6.90 -1.86
N ILE A 54 -2.99 -6.47 -0.73
CA ILE A 54 -3.70 -6.32 0.53
C ILE A 54 -4.71 -5.17 0.46
N VAL A 55 -4.31 -3.99 -0.03
CA VAL A 55 -5.20 -2.82 -0.16
C VAL A 55 -6.39 -3.12 -1.08
N HIS A 56 -6.18 -3.88 -2.15
CA HIS A 56 -7.25 -4.32 -3.05
C HIS A 56 -8.00 -5.58 -2.59
N SER A 57 -7.63 -6.16 -1.44
CA SER A 57 -8.28 -7.35 -0.92
C SER A 57 -9.73 -7.07 -0.51
N ARG A 58 -10.56 -8.13 -0.50
CA ARG A 58 -11.94 -8.03 -0.04
C ARG A 58 -12.04 -7.65 1.44
N GLU A 59 -11.06 -8.04 2.24
CA GLU A 59 -11.02 -7.74 3.68
C GLU A 59 -10.74 -6.26 3.90
N CYS A 60 -9.70 -5.71 3.27
CA CYS A 60 -9.40 -4.28 3.33
C CYS A 60 -10.55 -3.42 2.82
N ARG A 61 -11.21 -3.85 1.75
CA ARG A 61 -12.41 -3.16 1.25
C ARG A 61 -13.51 -3.10 2.30
N LYS A 62 -13.80 -4.20 3.01
CA LYS A 62 -14.85 -4.22 4.03
C LYS A 62 -14.54 -3.24 5.17
N VAL A 63 -13.32 -3.30 5.70
CA VAL A 63 -12.85 -2.40 6.78
C VAL A 63 -12.97 -0.95 6.33
N MET A 64 -12.48 -0.62 5.14
CA MET A 64 -12.56 0.73 4.58
C MET A 64 -14.01 1.20 4.36
N GLU A 65 -14.90 0.34 3.87
CA GLU A 65 -16.32 0.69 3.70
C GLU A 65 -17.05 0.84 5.04
N GLU A 66 -16.63 0.13 6.09
CA GLU A 66 -17.12 0.33 7.47
C GLU A 66 -16.69 1.70 7.98
N ASP A 67 -15.41 2.06 7.85
CA ASP A 67 -14.90 3.39 8.19
C ASP A 67 -15.66 4.51 7.44
N PHE A 68 -15.95 4.34 6.14
CA PHE A 68 -16.77 5.31 5.42
C PHE A 68 -18.17 5.44 6.01
N ARG A 69 -18.79 4.34 6.45
CA ARG A 69 -20.13 4.36 7.08
C ARG A 69 -20.14 4.96 8.48
N GLU A 70 -18.98 5.05 9.13
CA GLU A 70 -18.76 5.78 10.37
C GLU A 70 -18.52 7.28 10.13
N LEU A 71 -17.86 7.63 9.02
CA LEU A 71 -17.67 9.02 8.58
C LEU A 71 -18.92 9.62 7.93
N ASP A 72 -19.76 8.80 7.33
CA ASP A 72 -21.00 9.19 6.66
C ASP A 72 -21.99 8.02 6.78
N PRO A 73 -23.05 8.13 7.59
CA PRO A 73 -24.07 7.10 7.74
C PRO A 73 -24.65 6.59 6.42
N HIS A 74 -24.69 7.45 5.40
CA HIS A 74 -25.20 7.19 4.05
C HIS A 74 -24.08 6.90 3.04
N ALA A 75 -22.86 6.61 3.48
CA ALA A 75 -21.75 6.34 2.60
C ALA A 75 -22.08 5.24 1.58
N LEU A 76 -21.51 5.39 0.38
CA LEU A 76 -21.64 4.46 -0.74
C LEU A 76 -23.08 4.34 -1.26
N THR A 77 -23.86 5.41 -1.08
CA THR A 77 -25.20 5.57 -1.64
C THR A 77 -25.33 6.94 -2.31
N ASP A 78 -26.29 7.08 -3.23
CA ASP A 78 -26.59 8.37 -3.86
C ASP A 78 -27.02 9.45 -2.86
N LYS A 79 -27.51 9.01 -1.69
CA LYS A 79 -27.85 9.92 -0.61
C LYS A 79 -26.61 10.45 0.07
N GLY A 80 -25.47 9.75 0.14
CA GLY A 80 -24.28 10.11 0.92
C GLY A 80 -23.51 11.34 0.44
N VAL A 81 -22.69 11.92 1.31
CA VAL A 81 -21.58 12.82 0.93
C VAL A 81 -20.47 12.00 0.30
N ILE A 82 -20.16 10.84 0.87
CA ILE A 82 -19.23 9.85 0.32
C ILE A 82 -20.05 8.89 -0.56
N GLN A 83 -20.03 9.04 -1.88
CA GLN A 83 -20.85 8.23 -2.80
C GLN A 83 -20.01 7.18 -3.52
N THR A 84 -18.84 7.59 -4.01
CA THR A 84 -17.87 6.70 -4.66
C THR A 84 -16.48 6.97 -4.11
N TYR A 85 -15.58 5.99 -4.25
CA TYR A 85 -14.19 6.13 -3.90
C TYR A 85 -13.29 5.44 -4.93
N GLU A 86 -12.07 5.95 -5.07
CA GLU A 86 -11.02 5.39 -5.92
C GLU A 86 -9.72 5.29 -5.13
N ILE A 87 -9.16 4.09 -5.04
CA ILE A 87 -7.86 3.87 -4.40
C ILE A 87 -6.76 4.42 -5.30
N VAL A 88 -5.83 5.19 -4.73
CA VAL A 88 -4.68 5.72 -5.46
C VAL A 88 -3.48 4.80 -5.28
N ASP A 89 -3.26 3.88 -6.23
CA ASP A 89 -2.18 2.87 -6.14
C ASP A 89 -0.78 3.46 -5.98
N SER A 90 -0.56 4.69 -6.46
CA SER A 90 0.71 5.39 -6.30
C SER A 90 0.95 5.91 -4.88
N SER A 91 -0.09 6.00 -4.05
CA SER A 91 0.02 6.41 -2.65
C SER A 91 0.22 5.24 -1.68
N ILE A 92 0.13 4.00 -2.17
CA ILE A 92 0.27 2.82 -1.32
C ILE A 92 1.74 2.69 -0.90
N GLU A 93 1.99 2.88 0.39
CA GLU A 93 3.32 2.82 0.98
C GLU A 93 3.31 2.15 2.35
N HIS A 94 4.47 1.66 2.76
CA HIS A 94 4.62 1.09 4.10
C HIS A 94 4.74 2.22 5.12
N ASN A 95 3.89 2.18 6.13
CA ASN A 95 4.00 3.11 7.25
C ASN A 95 5.19 2.68 8.14
N PRO A 96 6.17 3.56 8.41
CA PRO A 96 7.31 3.26 9.28
C PRO A 96 6.93 2.81 10.70
N MET A 97 5.73 3.17 11.16
CA MET A 97 5.17 2.80 12.47
C MET A 97 4.40 1.48 12.44
N GLY A 98 4.17 0.88 11.27
CA GLY A 98 3.41 -0.36 11.10
C GLY A 98 2.23 -0.20 10.15
N GLY A 99 1.95 -1.25 9.38
CA GLY A 99 0.86 -1.28 8.42
C GLY A 99 1.18 -0.66 7.05
N ILE A 100 0.11 -0.30 6.34
CA ILE A 100 0.11 0.23 4.98
C ILE A 100 -0.66 1.54 4.98
N ASP A 101 0.00 2.63 4.60
CA ASP A 101 -0.62 3.92 4.37
C ASP A 101 -1.04 4.05 2.90
N TYR A 102 -2.21 4.63 2.68
CA TYR A 102 -2.68 5.04 1.36
C TYR A 102 -3.81 6.05 1.51
N TYR A 103 -4.20 6.70 0.41
CA TYR A 103 -5.41 7.49 0.38
C TYR A 103 -6.31 7.08 -0.78
N VAL A 104 -7.58 7.42 -0.62
CA VAL A 104 -8.59 7.32 -1.66
C VAL A 104 -9.06 8.70 -2.08
N ILE A 105 -9.53 8.82 -3.32
CA ILE A 105 -10.23 9.99 -3.83
C ILE A 105 -11.73 9.72 -3.75
N ILE A 106 -12.48 10.65 -3.18
CA ILE A 106 -13.93 10.54 -2.99
C ILE A 106 -14.66 11.29 -4.11
N ASN A 107 -15.69 10.67 -4.68
CA ASN A 107 -16.53 11.24 -5.74
C ASN A 107 -15.74 11.77 -6.96
N HIS A 108 -14.59 11.17 -7.27
CA HIS A 108 -13.67 11.62 -8.32
C HIS A 108 -13.14 13.07 -8.14
N ASP A 109 -13.27 13.65 -6.94
CA ASP A 109 -12.77 14.98 -6.62
C ASP A 109 -11.46 14.88 -5.85
N LYS A 110 -10.35 15.26 -6.51
CA LYS A 110 -8.99 15.20 -5.93
C LYS A 110 -8.81 16.03 -4.66
N LYS A 111 -9.71 16.96 -4.37
CA LYS A 111 -9.70 17.73 -3.13
C LYS A 111 -10.34 16.99 -1.97
N GLN A 112 -11.13 15.96 -2.26
CA GLN A 112 -11.83 15.15 -1.29
C GLN A 112 -11.13 13.80 -1.17
N THR A 113 -10.33 13.66 -0.13
CA THR A 113 -9.59 12.42 0.15
C THR A 113 -9.87 11.89 1.54
N VAL A 114 -9.69 10.58 1.69
CA VAL A 114 -9.59 9.88 2.98
C VAL A 114 -8.29 9.09 2.96
N SER A 115 -7.41 9.38 3.90
CA SER A 115 -6.19 8.63 4.14
C SER A 115 -6.45 7.55 5.17
N PHE A 116 -5.87 6.37 4.97
CA PHE A 116 -5.99 5.20 5.82
C PHE A 116 -4.62 4.70 6.23
N ASN A 117 -4.53 4.19 7.45
CA ASN A 117 -3.48 3.27 7.87
C ASN A 117 -4.14 1.90 8.11
N MET A 118 -3.77 0.87 7.35
CA MET A 118 -4.29 -0.49 7.51
C MET A 118 -3.23 -1.38 8.14
N ASP A 119 -3.55 -2.04 9.24
CA ASP A 119 -2.59 -2.84 10.01
C ASP A 119 -3.16 -4.19 10.46
N ARG A 120 -2.26 -5.12 10.83
CA ARG A 120 -2.61 -6.36 11.52
C ARG A 120 -1.75 -6.51 12.76
N TYR A 121 -2.39 -6.55 13.91
CA TYR A 121 -1.72 -6.88 15.15
C TYR A 121 -1.35 -8.37 15.20
N ASP A 122 -0.09 -8.65 15.57
CA ASP A 122 0.34 -10.00 15.94
C ASP A 122 0.11 -10.20 17.43
N TYR A 123 -0.70 -11.19 17.77
CA TYR A 123 -1.04 -11.53 19.16
C TYR A 123 -0.14 -12.65 19.72
N GLY A 124 0.98 -12.96 19.08
CA GLY A 124 1.94 -13.99 19.52
C GLY A 124 1.58 -15.41 19.09
N GLY A 125 0.49 -15.57 18.33
CA GLY A 125 0.03 -16.84 17.73
C GLY A 125 -0.34 -16.72 16.25
N GLY A 126 -0.01 -15.58 15.63
CA GLY A 126 -0.40 -15.22 14.27
C GLY A 126 -1.06 -13.84 14.20
N TYR A 127 -1.21 -13.37 12.97
CA TYR A 127 -1.85 -12.10 12.67
C TYR A 127 -3.37 -12.16 12.90
N GLY A 128 -3.89 -11.12 13.55
CA GLY A 128 -5.32 -10.86 13.67
C GLY A 128 -5.99 -10.44 12.36
N PRO A 129 -7.28 -10.06 12.43
CA PRO A 129 -7.97 -9.44 11.30
C PRO A 129 -7.27 -8.15 10.88
N LEU A 130 -7.47 -7.76 9.63
CA LEU A 130 -7.04 -6.44 9.17
C LEU A 130 -7.93 -5.39 9.83
N GLU A 131 -7.29 -4.35 10.37
CA GLU A 131 -7.97 -3.26 11.06
C GLU A 131 -7.47 -1.91 10.53
N SER A 132 -8.31 -0.89 10.66
CA SER A 132 -7.94 0.50 10.38
C SER A 132 -7.28 1.09 11.62
N GLY A 133 -5.99 1.41 11.55
CA GLY A 133 -5.24 2.11 12.60
C GLY A 133 -5.62 3.58 12.76
N GLY A 134 -6.46 4.09 11.86
CA GLY A 134 -6.99 5.44 11.85
C GLY A 134 -7.19 5.97 10.43
N SER A 135 -8.12 6.92 10.30
CA SER A 135 -8.36 7.63 9.04
C SER A 135 -8.28 9.14 9.22
N ALA A 136 -7.80 9.83 8.18
CA ALA A 136 -7.75 11.28 8.11
C ALA A 136 -8.48 11.77 6.87
N ILE A 137 -9.41 12.71 7.03
CA ILE A 137 -10.18 13.26 5.92
C ILE A 137 -9.65 14.62 5.49
N SER A 138 -9.69 14.90 4.18
CA SER A 138 -9.41 16.23 3.64
C SER A 138 -10.34 17.32 4.21
N GLY A 139 -9.86 18.56 4.24
CA GLY A 139 -10.64 19.70 4.70
C GLY A 139 -11.91 19.95 3.88
N ASP A 140 -11.86 19.74 2.56
CA ASP A 140 -13.03 19.88 1.69
C ASP A 140 -14.09 18.81 1.98
N LEU A 141 -13.68 17.56 2.19
CA LEU A 141 -14.61 16.48 2.57
C LEU A 141 -15.22 16.75 3.96
N SER A 142 -14.40 17.16 4.93
CA SER A 142 -14.87 17.55 6.27
C SER A 142 -15.90 18.67 6.20
N ALA A 143 -15.65 19.73 5.41
CA ALA A 143 -16.59 20.83 5.23
C ALA A 143 -17.93 20.36 4.65
N ARG A 144 -17.93 19.42 3.70
CA ARG A 144 -19.17 18.84 3.14
C ARG A 144 -19.94 18.01 4.17
N LEU A 145 -19.24 17.24 4.99
CA LEU A 145 -19.86 16.47 6.08
C LEU A 145 -20.47 17.41 7.13
N TYR A 146 -19.75 18.45 7.56
CA TYR A 146 -20.29 19.47 8.46
C TYR A 146 -21.46 20.23 7.87
N ALA A 147 -21.43 20.57 6.58
CA ALA A 147 -22.52 21.29 5.93
C ALA A 147 -23.81 20.46 5.92
N ARG A 148 -23.69 19.13 5.85
CA ARG A 148 -24.83 18.23 5.84
C ARG A 148 -25.33 17.86 7.24
N TYR A 149 -24.44 17.39 8.09
CA TYR A 149 -24.79 16.80 9.38
C TYR A 149 -24.63 17.78 10.54
N GLY A 150 -23.92 18.90 10.34
CA GLY A 150 -23.62 19.85 11.41
C GLY A 150 -22.58 19.33 12.39
N LYS A 151 -22.51 19.96 13.57
CA LYS A 151 -21.50 19.66 14.60
C LYS A 151 -21.66 18.30 15.30
N GLN A 152 -22.76 17.58 15.07
CA GLN A 152 -22.94 16.26 15.67
C GLN A 152 -21.86 15.27 15.22
N ILE A 153 -21.19 15.52 14.09
CA ILE A 153 -20.10 14.66 13.59
C ILE A 153 -18.87 14.64 14.51
N ASP A 154 -18.77 15.60 15.43
CA ASP A 154 -17.68 15.67 16.42
C ASP A 154 -17.90 14.70 17.59
N ASP A 155 -19.12 14.18 17.75
CA ASP A 155 -19.44 13.26 18.83
C ASP A 155 -18.88 11.87 18.53
N TYR A 156 -18.37 11.21 19.57
CA TYR A 156 -18.05 9.80 19.50
C TYR A 156 -19.31 9.00 19.13
N ASP A 157 -19.16 8.07 18.18
CA ASP A 157 -20.23 7.19 17.70
C ASP A 157 -21.46 7.95 17.14
N TRP A 158 -21.25 9.14 16.57
CA TRP A 158 -22.34 9.96 16.03
C TRP A 158 -23.10 9.28 14.90
N ALA A 159 -22.42 8.51 14.04
CA ALA A 159 -23.05 7.87 12.90
C ALA A 159 -24.08 6.82 13.33
N SER A 160 -23.77 6.05 14.38
CA SER A 160 -24.72 5.11 14.99
C SER A 160 -25.89 5.83 15.65
N LYS A 161 -25.63 6.93 16.38
CA LYS A 161 -26.67 7.78 16.96
C LYS A 161 -27.59 8.37 15.90
N TYR A 162 -27.03 8.81 14.78
CA TYR A 162 -27.77 9.34 13.63
C TYR A 162 -28.67 8.27 13.02
N LYS A 163 -28.14 7.07 12.72
CA LYS A 163 -28.94 5.94 12.20
C LYS A 163 -30.11 5.58 13.11
N LYS A 164 -29.89 5.61 14.43
CA LYS A 164 -30.94 5.33 15.43
C LYS A 164 -32.00 6.42 15.50
N ALA A 165 -31.63 7.68 15.30
CA ALA A 165 -32.55 8.82 15.31
C ALA A 165 -33.38 8.95 14.02
N HIS A 166 -32.88 8.41 12.90
CA HIS A 166 -33.47 8.49 11.56
C HIS A 166 -33.78 7.10 10.98
N PRO A 167 -34.57 6.24 11.66
CA PRO A 167 -34.80 4.85 11.24
C PRO A 167 -35.53 4.74 9.89
N ASP A 168 -36.25 5.78 9.47
CA ASP A 168 -36.91 5.87 8.16
C ASP A 168 -35.92 6.07 7.00
N GLU A 169 -34.75 6.63 7.27
CA GLU A 169 -33.67 6.78 6.28
C GLU A 169 -32.87 5.49 6.07
N PHE A 170 -32.89 4.59 7.06
CA PHE A 170 -32.19 3.30 7.07
C PHE A 170 -33.15 2.12 7.21
N PRO A 171 -34.03 1.88 6.22
CA PRO A 171 -34.90 0.72 6.26
C PRO A 171 -34.07 -0.57 6.27
N PRO A 172 -34.51 -1.62 6.98
CA PRO A 172 -33.82 -2.90 6.96
C PRO A 172 -33.72 -3.41 5.53
N GLU A 173 -32.54 -3.88 5.14
CA GLU A 173 -32.33 -4.49 3.82
C GLU A 173 -33.38 -5.58 3.60
N ASN A 174 -34.28 -5.36 2.64
CA ASN A 174 -35.26 -6.36 2.27
C ASN A 174 -34.49 -7.45 1.53
N ASN A 175 -34.49 -8.69 2.04
CA ASN A 175 -33.67 -9.82 1.60
C ASN A 175 -33.95 -10.33 0.15
N THR A 176 -34.56 -9.52 -0.70
CA THR A 176 -35.05 -9.91 -2.04
C THR A 176 -33.97 -9.93 -3.13
N HIS A 177 -32.71 -9.59 -2.83
CA HIS A 177 -31.62 -9.59 -3.83
C HIS A 177 -30.36 -10.37 -3.45
N LYS A 178 -30.46 -11.41 -2.61
CA LYS A 178 -29.42 -12.47 -2.54
C LYS A 178 -29.70 -13.59 -3.54
N SER A 179 -29.85 -13.25 -4.82
CA SER A 179 -29.69 -14.22 -5.91
C SER A 179 -29.20 -13.51 -7.17
N LYS A 180 -27.89 -13.57 -7.42
CA LYS A 180 -27.26 -13.90 -8.71
C LYS A 180 -25.75 -13.79 -8.59
#